data_AF-A0A7X6DRS7-F1
#
_entry.id   AF-A0A7X6DRS7-F1
#
_cell.length_a   1.000
_cell.length_b   1.000
_cell.length_c   1.000
_cell.angle_alpha   90.00
_cell.angle_beta   90.00
_cell.angle_gamma   90.00
#
_symmetry.space_group_name_H-M   'P 1'
#
loop_
_entity.id
_entity.type
_entity.pdbx_description
1 polymer ?
#
loop_
_entity_poly.entity_id
_entity_poly.type
_entity_poly.pdbx_seq_one_letter_code
_entity_poly.pdbx_strand_id
1 'polypeptide(L)'
;MKIIVLGILLVLCAIPDKGRAGDMFNYGRYWSQLPPIARSAYVEGIVDGGSHAYFQAASEWLPPGEIIKKPEPEKVGIVRKKVFIMVDPNTIISVITDLYKDPANTFIDTVDMLYIARDKLLGEKIDDRLVSARKKAVESNEQLKVFERDK
;
A
#
# COMPACT_ATOMS: atom_id res chain seq x y z
N MET A 1 15.40 25.19 -43.47
CA MET A 1 15.97 25.42 -42.11
C MET A 1 15.06 26.26 -41.18
N LYS A 2 13.75 26.40 -41.45
CA LYS A 2 12.79 27.08 -40.56
C LYS A 2 11.82 26.11 -39.86
N ILE A 3 11.66 24.90 -40.39
CA ILE A 3 10.73 23.87 -39.85
C ILE A 3 11.34 23.14 -38.63
N ILE A 4 12.67 23.00 -38.57
CA ILE A 4 13.35 22.30 -37.46
C ILE A 4 13.30 23.12 -36.16
N VAL A 5 13.28 24.46 -36.25
CA VAL A 5 13.24 25.34 -35.06
C VAL A 5 11.86 25.31 -34.38
N LEU A 6 10.77 25.06 -35.14
CA LEU A 6 9.41 24.99 -34.60
C LEU A 6 9.16 23.68 -33.82
N GLY A 7 9.84 22.59 -34.21
CA GLY A 7 9.75 21.31 -33.51
C GLY A 7 10.47 21.28 -32.16
N ILE A 8 11.54 22.07 -32.00
CA ILE A 8 12.29 22.16 -30.73
C ILE A 8 11.58 23.08 -29.72
N LEU A 9 10.83 24.08 -30.19
CA LEU A 9 10.09 24.99 -29.30
C LEU A 9 8.86 24.32 -28.65
N LEU A 10 8.22 23.37 -29.32
CA LEU A 10 7.06 22.64 -28.79
C LEU A 10 7.43 21.57 -27.74
N VAL A 11 8.70 21.16 -27.65
CA VAL A 11 9.20 20.23 -26.63
C VAL A 11 9.58 20.94 -25.33
N LEU A 12 9.73 22.27 -25.34
CA LEU A 12 10.09 23.07 -24.16
C LEU A 12 8.88 23.64 -23.39
N CYS A 13 7.67 23.58 -23.93
CA CYS A 13 6.47 24.11 -23.30
C CYS A 13 5.70 23.10 -22.41
N ALA A 14 6.22 21.89 -22.23
CA ALA A 14 5.63 20.88 -21.35
C ALA A 14 6.53 20.54 -20.15
N ILE A 15 7.33 21.50 -19.68
CA ILE A 15 7.92 21.42 -18.34
C ILE A 15 6.81 21.86 -17.38
N PRO A 16 6.19 20.95 -16.62
CA PRO A 16 5.24 21.35 -15.60
C PRO A 16 5.99 22.21 -14.59
N ASP A 17 5.38 23.33 -14.22
CA ASP A 17 5.83 24.23 -13.17
C ASP A 17 6.24 23.41 -11.92
N LYS A 18 7.55 23.31 -11.65
CA LYS A 18 8.08 22.73 -10.40
C LYS A 18 7.94 23.71 -9.23
N GLY A 19 6.79 24.36 -9.13
CA GLY A 19 6.54 25.42 -8.19
C GLY A 19 5.09 25.38 -7.72
N ARG A 20 4.87 24.78 -6.53
CA ARG A 20 3.63 24.81 -5.73
C ARG A 20 2.60 23.69 -5.93
N ALA A 21 3.00 22.51 -6.36
CA ALA A 21 2.30 21.28 -6.02
C ALA A 21 3.28 20.38 -5.28
N GLY A 22 3.03 20.02 -4.02
CA GLY A 22 3.81 18.99 -3.36
C GLY A 22 3.81 17.74 -4.23
N ASP A 23 5.00 17.31 -4.66
CA ASP A 23 5.16 16.06 -5.41
C ASP A 23 4.64 14.91 -4.53
N MET A 24 3.87 13.98 -5.12
CA MET A 24 3.36 12.82 -4.38
C MET A 24 4.51 12.05 -3.72
N PHE A 25 4.33 11.64 -2.46
CA PHE A 25 5.33 10.83 -1.78
C PHE A 25 5.55 9.50 -2.53
N ASN A 26 6.80 9.22 -2.87
CA ASN A 26 7.17 8.04 -3.65
C ASN A 26 7.56 6.88 -2.71
N TYR A 27 6.56 6.09 -2.33
CA TYR A 27 6.70 4.91 -1.48
C TYR A 27 7.60 3.84 -2.10
N GLY A 28 7.59 3.67 -3.43
CA GLY A 28 8.48 2.72 -4.10
C GLY A 28 9.96 3.08 -3.93
N ARG A 29 10.29 4.37 -4.07
CA ARG A 29 11.63 4.89 -3.81
C ARG A 29 11.99 4.74 -2.33
N TYR A 30 11.10 5.16 -1.43
CA TYR A 30 11.30 5.00 0.02
C TYR A 30 11.61 3.53 0.38
N TRP A 31 10.78 2.60 -0.08
CA TRP A 31 10.96 1.17 0.13
C TRP A 31 12.33 0.68 -0.39
N SER A 32 12.72 1.10 -1.59
CA SER A 32 14.00 0.71 -2.20
C SER A 32 15.23 1.18 -1.42
N GLN A 33 15.11 2.26 -0.66
CA GLN A 33 16.18 2.82 0.17
C GLN A 33 16.29 2.17 1.55
N LEU A 34 15.24 1.48 2.01
CA LEU A 34 15.28 0.78 3.30
C LEU A 34 16.30 -0.38 3.28
N PRO A 35 17.16 -0.50 4.30
CA PRO A 35 17.99 -1.69 4.45
C PRO A 35 17.11 -2.92 4.71
N PRO A 36 17.58 -4.15 4.41
CA PRO A 36 16.79 -5.37 4.59
C PRO A 36 16.16 -5.49 5.99
N ILE A 37 16.91 -5.20 7.04
CA ILE A 37 16.42 -5.27 8.42
C ILE A 37 15.24 -4.32 8.70
N ALA A 38 15.20 -3.16 8.05
CA ALA A 38 14.09 -2.21 8.22
C ALA A 38 12.83 -2.67 7.48
N ARG A 39 12.97 -3.32 6.32
CA ARG A 39 11.84 -3.93 5.61
C ARG A 39 11.25 -5.10 6.40
N SER A 40 12.12 -5.93 6.99
CA SER A 40 11.72 -7.01 7.89
C SER A 40 10.95 -6.46 9.09
N ALA A 41 11.53 -5.50 9.82
CA ALA A 41 10.87 -4.90 10.98
C ALA A 41 9.52 -4.26 10.63
N TYR A 42 9.40 -3.61 9.47
CA TYR A 42 8.14 -3.03 9.00
C TYR A 42 7.07 -4.10 8.77
N VAL A 43 7.42 -5.16 8.03
CA VAL A 43 6.49 -6.25 7.72
C VAL A 43 6.09 -7.01 8.98
N GLU A 44 7.06 -7.39 9.81
CA GLU A 44 6.82 -8.05 11.10
C GLU A 44 5.91 -7.20 11.99
N GLY A 45 6.17 -5.89 12.10
CA GLY A 45 5.32 -4.99 12.87
C GLY A 45 3.86 -4.96 12.41
N ILE A 46 3.61 -5.03 11.10
CA ILE A 46 2.24 -5.09 10.56
C ILE A 46 1.60 -6.47 10.80
N VAL A 47 2.35 -7.56 10.58
CA VAL A 47 1.89 -8.93 10.77
C VAL A 47 1.53 -9.18 12.24
N ASP A 48 2.43 -8.82 13.15
CA ASP A 48 2.27 -9.01 14.58
C ASP A 48 1.23 -8.05 15.15
N GLY A 49 1.27 -6.77 14.76
CA GLY A 49 0.29 -5.77 15.18
C GLY A 49 -1.13 -6.12 14.73
N GLY A 50 -1.30 -6.56 13.49
CA GLY A 50 -2.60 -7.03 12.97
C GLY A 50 -3.10 -8.28 13.70
N SER A 51 -2.21 -9.22 13.99
CA SER A 51 -2.55 -10.42 14.75
C SER A 51 -2.94 -10.08 16.19
N HIS A 52 -2.18 -9.20 16.85
CA HIS A 52 -2.47 -8.77 18.22
C HIS A 52 -3.80 -8.03 18.31
N ALA A 53 -4.04 -7.07 17.41
CA ALA A 53 -5.30 -6.33 17.34
C ALA A 53 -6.50 -7.28 17.11
N TYR A 54 -6.34 -8.28 16.25
CA TYR A 54 -7.36 -9.31 16.03
C TYR A 54 -7.65 -10.10 17.30
N PHE A 55 -6.62 -10.60 18.00
CA PHE A 55 -6.81 -11.37 19.22
C PHE A 55 -7.38 -10.54 20.37
N GLN A 56 -6.93 -9.28 20.50
CA GLN A 56 -7.48 -8.35 21.49
C GLN A 56 -8.96 -8.08 21.22
N ALA A 57 -9.32 -7.71 19.98
CA ALA A 57 -10.72 -7.50 19.61
C ALA A 57 -11.55 -8.76 19.84
N ALA A 58 -11.03 -9.94 19.48
CA ALA A 58 -11.68 -11.20 19.75
C ALA A 58 -11.86 -11.46 21.25
N SER A 59 -10.92 -11.05 22.11
CA SER A 59 -11.04 -11.20 23.56
C SER A 59 -12.05 -10.22 24.19
N GLU A 60 -12.18 -9.01 23.64
CA GLU A 60 -13.13 -7.98 24.12
C GLU A 60 -14.57 -8.24 23.65
N TRP A 61 -14.75 -8.86 22.49
CA TRP A 61 -16.07 -9.26 21.99
C TRP A 61 -16.67 -10.45 22.75
N LEU A 62 -15.91 -11.09 23.63
CA LEU A 62 -16.33 -12.24 24.40
C LEU A 62 -16.59 -11.86 25.85
N PRO A 63 -17.73 -12.26 26.44
CA PRO A 63 -17.93 -12.14 27.87
C PRO A 63 -16.77 -12.81 28.63
N PRO A 64 -16.29 -12.21 29.73
CA PRO A 64 -15.21 -12.82 30.52
C PRO A 64 -15.55 -14.26 30.92
N GLY A 65 -14.71 -15.23 30.51
CA GLY A 65 -14.91 -16.65 30.78
C GLY A 65 -15.70 -17.42 29.71
N GLU A 66 -16.24 -16.76 28.68
CA GLU A 66 -16.80 -17.42 27.51
C GLU A 66 -15.74 -17.63 26.43
N ILE A 67 -15.17 -18.83 26.37
CA ILE A 67 -14.62 -19.33 25.11
C ILE A 67 -15.81 -19.49 24.16
N ILE A 68 -15.77 -18.94 22.94
CA ILE A 68 -16.88 -19.10 21.99
C ILE A 68 -17.18 -20.59 21.84
N LYS A 69 -18.29 -21.06 22.42
CA LYS A 69 -18.64 -22.48 22.35
C LYS A 69 -19.02 -22.90 20.92
N LYS A 70 -19.39 -21.93 20.08
CA LYS A 70 -19.72 -22.09 18.65
C LYS A 70 -19.34 -20.82 17.87
N PRO A 71 -18.06 -20.61 17.52
CA PRO A 71 -17.70 -19.57 16.58
C PRO A 71 -18.43 -19.82 15.26
N GLU A 72 -19.03 -18.78 14.67
CA GLU A 72 -19.54 -18.85 13.31
C GLU A 72 -18.35 -18.96 12.36
N PRO A 73 -18.00 -20.16 11.85
CA PRO A 73 -16.67 -20.39 11.24
C PRO A 73 -16.49 -19.57 9.96
N GLU A 74 -17.59 -19.29 9.27
CA GLU A 74 -17.62 -18.45 8.07
C GLU A 74 -17.23 -17.00 8.40
N LYS A 75 -17.85 -16.38 9.41
CA LYS A 75 -17.53 -15.00 9.83
C LYS A 75 -16.09 -14.88 10.33
N VAL A 76 -15.65 -15.83 11.16
CA VAL A 76 -14.26 -15.90 11.66
C VAL A 76 -13.27 -16.09 10.50
N GLY A 77 -13.61 -16.94 9.53
CA GLY A 77 -12.81 -17.17 8.34
C GLY A 77 -12.65 -15.91 7.47
N ILE A 78 -13.72 -15.14 7.29
CA ILE A 78 -13.70 -13.88 6.53
C ILE A 78 -12.76 -12.87 7.18
N VAL A 79 -12.88 -12.66 8.50
CA VAL A 79 -12.02 -11.70 9.20
C VAL A 79 -10.57 -12.19 9.22
N ARG A 80 -10.35 -13.47 9.50
CA ARG A 80 -9.01 -14.07 9.49
C ARG A 80 -8.33 -13.88 8.13
N LYS A 81 -9.03 -14.15 7.02
CA LYS A 81 -8.50 -13.94 5.66
C LYS A 81 -8.18 -12.47 5.37
N LYS A 82 -8.96 -11.53 5.92
CA LYS A 82 -8.76 -10.09 5.71
C LYS A 82 -7.61 -9.52 6.55
N VAL A 83 -7.42 -10.00 7.77
CA VAL A 83 -6.48 -9.40 8.74
C VAL A 83 -5.15 -10.14 8.79
N PHE A 84 -5.15 -11.47 8.73
CA PHE A 84 -3.90 -12.23 8.86
C PHE A 84 -3.12 -12.25 7.55
N ILE A 85 -1.81 -12.13 7.73
CA ILE A 85 -0.81 -12.32 6.69
C ILE A 85 -0.09 -13.62 7.07
N MET A 86 -0.59 -14.74 6.56
CA MET A 86 -0.04 -16.08 6.84
C MET A 86 1.01 -16.48 5.81
N VAL A 87 1.88 -15.55 5.45
CA VAL A 87 2.96 -15.76 4.48
C VAL A 87 4.29 -15.40 5.13
N ASP A 88 5.35 -16.08 4.71
CA ASP A 88 6.70 -15.80 5.19
C ASP A 88 7.09 -14.32 4.96
N PRO A 89 7.62 -13.61 5.97
CA PRO A 89 7.96 -12.20 5.86
C PRO A 89 8.95 -11.89 4.71
N ASN A 90 9.92 -12.75 4.45
CA ASN A 90 10.88 -12.50 3.37
C ASN A 90 10.22 -12.65 1.99
N THR A 91 9.31 -13.61 1.87
CA THR A 91 8.52 -13.85 0.66
C THR A 91 7.63 -12.65 0.33
N ILE A 92 6.93 -12.08 1.32
CA ILE A 92 6.10 -10.89 1.08
C ILE A 92 6.96 -9.65 0.77
N ILE A 93 8.12 -9.47 1.42
CA ILE A 93 9.08 -8.39 1.11
C ILE A 93 9.54 -8.47 -0.35
N SER A 94 9.85 -9.68 -0.84
CA SER A 94 10.25 -9.88 -2.23
C SER A 94 9.14 -9.46 -3.18
N VAL A 95 7.90 -9.88 -2.92
CA VAL A 95 6.75 -9.53 -3.77
C VAL A 95 6.46 -8.03 -3.75
N ILE A 96 6.50 -7.38 -2.58
CA ILE A 96 6.36 -5.91 -2.47
C ILE A 96 7.43 -5.21 -3.32
N THR A 97 8.68 -5.67 -3.22
CA THR A 97 9.80 -5.12 -3.99
C THR A 97 9.58 -5.29 -5.49
N ASP A 98 9.08 -6.44 -5.93
CA ASP A 98 8.76 -6.69 -7.33
C ASP A 98 7.59 -5.83 -7.83
N LEU A 99 6.55 -5.65 -7.02
CA LEU A 99 5.41 -4.80 -7.37
C LEU A 99 5.82 -3.34 -7.53
N TYR A 100 6.75 -2.83 -6.72
CA TYR A 100 7.27 -1.47 -6.85
C TYR A 100 8.22 -1.25 -8.04
N LYS A 101 8.63 -2.31 -8.76
CA LYS A 101 9.38 -2.14 -10.02
C LYS A 101 8.54 -1.50 -11.13
N ASP A 102 7.21 -1.62 -11.06
CA ASP A 102 6.29 -0.91 -11.95
C ASP A 102 6.18 0.58 -11.52
N PRO A 103 6.55 1.54 -12.38
CA PRO A 103 6.44 2.97 -12.08
C PRO A 103 5.01 3.41 -11.72
N ALA A 104 3.97 2.73 -12.20
CA ALA A 104 2.59 3.05 -11.85
C ALA A 104 2.25 2.73 -10.39
N ASN A 105 3.07 1.92 -9.71
CA ASN A 105 2.86 1.50 -8.33
C ASN A 105 3.62 2.36 -7.31
N THR A 106 4.50 3.27 -7.74
CA THR A 106 5.44 3.95 -6.83
C THR A 106 4.78 4.86 -5.80
N PHE A 107 3.53 5.22 -6.02
CA PHE A 107 2.75 6.10 -5.13
C PHE A 107 1.74 5.35 -4.27
N ILE A 108 1.59 4.03 -4.45
CA ILE A 108 0.76 3.22 -3.57
C ILE A 108 1.47 3.12 -2.22
N ASP A 109 0.73 3.35 -1.14
CA ASP A 109 1.24 3.22 0.23
C ASP A 109 1.75 1.80 0.54
N THR A 110 2.72 1.68 1.44
CA THR A 110 3.36 0.41 1.79
C THR A 110 2.42 -0.60 2.46
N VAL A 111 1.39 -0.16 3.19
CA VAL A 111 0.37 -1.05 3.77
C VAL A 111 -0.55 -1.60 2.69
N ASP A 112 -1.05 -0.74 1.80
CA ASP A 112 -1.87 -1.17 0.66
C ASP A 112 -1.08 -2.16 -0.22
N MET A 113 0.20 -1.84 -0.50
CA MET A 113 1.08 -2.72 -1.28
C MET A 113 1.32 -4.06 -0.59
N LEU A 114 1.47 -4.07 0.73
CA LEU A 114 1.62 -5.30 1.51
C LEU A 114 0.39 -6.20 1.39
N TYR A 115 -0.82 -5.66 1.46
CA TYR A 115 -2.04 -6.47 1.30
C TYR A 115 -2.22 -6.98 -0.13
N ILE A 116 -1.84 -6.18 -1.13
CA ILE A 116 -1.80 -6.63 -2.53
C ILE A 116 -0.79 -7.77 -2.72
N ALA A 117 0.40 -7.65 -2.12
CA ALA A 117 1.42 -8.71 -2.15
C ALA A 117 0.93 -10.00 -1.49
N ARG A 118 0.26 -9.91 -0.33
CA ARG A 118 -0.38 -11.07 0.32
C ARG A 118 -1.37 -11.74 -0.63
N ASP A 119 -2.28 -10.96 -1.22
CA ASP A 119 -3.33 -11.52 -2.09
C ASP A 119 -2.73 -12.20 -3.32
N LYS A 120 -1.68 -11.62 -3.91
CA LYS A 120 -0.89 -12.25 -4.99
C LYS A 120 -0.31 -13.60 -4.55
N LEU A 121 0.27 -13.67 -3.35
CA LEU A 121 0.85 -14.91 -2.79
C LEU A 121 -0.22 -15.97 -2.50
N LEU A 122 -1.45 -15.56 -2.23
CA LEU A 122 -2.59 -16.47 -2.04
C LEU A 122 -3.25 -16.89 -3.37
N GLY A 123 -2.71 -16.46 -4.51
CA GLY A 123 -3.23 -16.80 -5.85
C GLY A 123 -4.44 -15.97 -6.29
N GLU A 124 -4.75 -14.89 -5.58
CA GLU A 124 -5.82 -13.97 -5.96
C GLU A 124 -5.39 -13.08 -7.14
N LYS A 125 -6.36 -12.67 -7.96
CA LYS A 125 -6.13 -11.65 -9.00
C LYS A 125 -5.98 -10.28 -8.35
N ILE A 126 -4.91 -9.56 -8.72
CA ILE A 126 -4.55 -8.28 -8.07
C ILE A 126 -4.75 -7.05 -8.94
N ASP A 127 -5.10 -7.20 -10.22
CA ASP A 127 -5.17 -6.08 -11.17
C ASP A 127 -6.15 -4.99 -10.72
N ASP A 128 -7.36 -5.38 -10.32
CA ASP A 128 -8.39 -4.46 -9.83
C ASP A 128 -7.96 -3.76 -8.52
N ARG A 129 -7.19 -4.46 -7.68
CA ARG A 129 -6.64 -3.89 -6.44
C ARG A 129 -5.56 -2.86 -6.72
N LEU A 130 -4.67 -3.14 -7.68
CA LEU A 130 -3.66 -2.18 -8.13
C LEU A 130 -4.31 -0.93 -8.73
N VAL A 131 -5.33 -1.09 -9.58
CA VAL A 131 -6.08 0.05 -10.14
C VAL A 131 -6.73 0.88 -9.04
N SER A 132 -7.38 0.22 -8.09
CA SER A 132 -8.05 0.89 -6.96
C SER A 132 -7.04 1.62 -6.05
N ALA A 133 -5.91 0.99 -5.76
CA ALA A 133 -4.85 1.58 -4.93
C ALA A 133 -4.18 2.78 -5.61
N ARG A 134 -3.95 2.72 -6.94
CA ARG A 134 -3.44 3.86 -7.72
C ARG A 134 -4.40 5.04 -7.67
N LYS A 135 -5.70 4.78 -7.83
CA LYS A 135 -6.73 5.82 -7.72
C LYS A 135 -6.75 6.45 -6.33
N LYS A 136 -6.76 5.62 -5.28
CA LYS A 136 -6.70 6.07 -3.89
C LYS A 136 -5.47 6.94 -3.61
N ALA A 137 -4.30 6.57 -4.14
CA ALA A 137 -3.07 7.35 -3.97
C ALA A 137 -3.22 8.78 -4.51
N VAL A 138 -3.83 8.95 -5.68
CA VAL A 138 -4.11 10.28 -6.28
C VAL A 138 -5.09 11.07 -5.40
N GLU A 139 -6.20 10.45 -5.00
CA GLU A 139 -7.23 11.09 -4.17
C GLU A 139 -6.69 11.55 -2.80
N SER A 140 -5.90 10.70 -2.12
CA SER A 140 -5.29 11.07 -0.83
C SER A 140 -4.33 12.26 -0.96
N ASN A 141 -3.57 12.33 -2.05
CA ASN A 141 -2.69 13.46 -2.31
C ASN A 141 -3.47 14.76 -2.59
N GLU A 142 -4.59 14.69 -3.30
CA GLU A 142 -5.46 15.84 -3.53
C GLU A 142 -6.05 16.37 -2.22
N GLN A 143 -6.48 15.47 -1.32
CA GLN A 143 -7.00 15.83 0.00
C GLN A 143 -5.94 16.52 0.87
N LEU A 144 -4.70 16.02 0.87
CA LEU A 144 -3.59 16.66 1.59
C LEU A 144 -3.33 18.08 1.09
N LYS A 145 -3.37 18.31 -0.23
CA LYS A 145 -3.23 19.64 -0.83
C LYS A 145 -4.38 20.59 -0.50
N VAL A 146 -5.59 20.08 -0.29
CA VAL A 146 -6.71 20.90 0.22
C VAL A 146 -6.42 21.33 1.65
N PHE A 147 -6.09 20.37 2.52
CA PHE A 147 -5.80 20.62 3.93
C PHE A 147 -4.64 21.60 4.17
N GLU A 148 -3.59 21.54 3.35
CA GLU A 148 -2.45 22.48 3.44
C GLU A 148 -2.79 23.90 2.96
N ARG A 149 -3.80 24.07 2.10
CA ARG A 149 -4.25 25.40 1.64
C ARG A 149 -5.13 26.10 2.67
N ASP A 150 -5.79 25.35 3.54
CA ASP A 150 -6.72 25.86 4.55
C ASP A 150 -6.04 26.19 5.89
N LYS A 151 -4.71 26.04 5.98
CA LYS A 151 -3.86 26.43 7.12
C LYS A 151 -3.19 27.77 6.91
#